data_AF-A0A9W6CG83-F1
#
_entry.id   AF-A0A9W6CG83-F1
#
_cell.length_a   1.000
_cell.length_b   1.000
_cell.length_c   1.000
_cell.angle_alpha   90.00
_cell.angle_beta   90.00
_cell.angle_gamma   90.00
#
_symmetry.space_group_name_H-M   'P 1'
#
loop_
_entity.id
_entity.type
_entity.pdbx_description
1 polymer ?
#
loop_
_entity_poly.entity_id
_entity_poly.type
_entity_poly.pdbx_seq_one_letter_code
_entity_poly.pdbx_strand_id
1 'polypeptide(L)'
;MIFKVQKIEEDIEFGCEERMDDEPVMAVVTLLDEAGEEKRVKMPDQLLYDREINEGDQVIFDENGKLQKRIRGDWTERCKKANVNTEEFVSKMEALKAGKKVNWICPFCGGNVTLLEQESSHTVIGCDSCDMRIQLENH
;
A
#
# COMPACT_ATOMS: atom_id res chain seq x y z
N MET A 1 4.30 3.61 -7.58
CA MET A 1 4.24 5.07 -7.76
C MET A 1 3.87 5.69 -6.42
N ILE A 2 4.65 6.68 -5.98
CA ILE A 2 4.47 7.33 -4.69
C ILE A 2 3.65 8.61 -4.90
N PHE A 3 2.71 8.85 -4.01
CA PHE A 3 1.91 10.06 -4.01
C PHE A 3 2.12 10.81 -2.70
N LYS A 4 2.09 12.13 -2.76
CA LYS A 4 2.03 13.00 -1.60
C LYS A 4 0.60 13.47 -1.40
N VAL A 5 0.07 13.31 -0.21
CA VAL A 5 -1.23 13.86 0.15
C VAL A 5 -1.10 15.38 0.18
N GLN A 6 -1.77 16.08 -0.74
CA GLN A 6 -1.81 17.54 -0.74
C GLN A 6 -2.93 18.07 0.14
N LYS A 7 -4.12 17.47 0.00
CA LYS A 7 -5.30 17.93 0.70
C LYS A 7 -6.24 16.78 1.00
N ILE A 8 -6.85 16.79 2.18
CA ILE A 8 -7.93 15.87 2.55
C ILE A 8 -9.15 16.74 2.83
N GLU A 9 -10.20 16.56 2.04
CA GLU A 9 -11.46 17.26 2.21
C GLU A 9 -12.54 16.24 2.48
N GLU A 10 -13.43 16.50 3.43
CA GLU A 10 -14.62 15.69 3.57
C GLU A 10 -15.49 15.87 2.32
N ASP A 11 -16.13 14.81 1.83
CA ASP A 11 -17.05 14.87 0.69
C ASP A 11 -18.37 15.47 1.20
N ILE A 12 -18.36 16.77 1.44
CA ILE A 12 -19.51 17.54 1.93
C ILE A 12 -20.44 17.88 0.74
N GLU A 13 -20.87 16.86 0.00
CA GLU A 13 -21.93 17.03 -1.01
C GLU A 13 -23.30 17.13 -0.29
N PHE A 14 -23.59 18.35 0.17
CA PHE A 14 -24.91 19.00 0.31
C PHE A 14 -26.16 18.14 0.58
N GLY A 15 -26.76 18.32 1.77
CA GLY A 15 -28.20 18.10 1.97
C GLY A 15 -28.62 17.90 3.43
N CYS A 16 -29.43 18.80 3.98
CA CYS A 16 -29.93 18.81 5.36
C CYS A 16 -31.01 17.74 5.65
N GLU A 17 -30.73 16.46 5.43
CA GLU A 17 -31.59 15.38 5.96
C GLU A 17 -30.73 14.44 6.80
N GLU A 18 -31.14 14.34 8.07
CA GLU A 18 -30.69 13.44 9.13
C GLU A 18 -29.86 12.26 8.60
N ARG A 19 -28.52 12.35 8.67
CA ARG A 19 -27.67 11.21 8.37
C ARG A 19 -28.09 10.06 9.27
N MET A 20 -28.44 8.93 8.69
CA MET A 20 -28.55 7.68 9.44
C MET A 20 -27.17 7.38 9.99
N ASP A 21 -27.07 7.12 11.30
CA ASP A 21 -25.83 6.99 12.11
C ASP A 21 -24.78 5.98 11.58
N ASP A 22 -25.06 5.26 10.50
CA ASP A 22 -24.29 4.08 10.04
C ASP A 22 -23.58 4.27 8.69
N GLU A 23 -23.76 5.40 7.97
CA GLU A 23 -23.05 5.62 6.70
C GLU A 23 -21.64 6.21 6.90
N PRO A 24 -20.58 5.54 6.39
CA PRO A 24 -19.21 6.00 6.57
C PRO A 24 -18.98 7.33 5.85
N VAL A 25 -18.34 8.29 6.54
CA VAL A 25 -18.01 9.58 5.93
C VAL A 25 -16.99 9.36 4.83
N MET A 26 -17.29 9.86 3.64
CA MET A 26 -16.36 9.80 2.51
C MET A 26 -15.47 11.05 2.54
N ALA A 27 -14.19 10.89 2.24
CA ALA A 27 -13.22 11.96 2.10
C ALA A 27 -12.63 11.96 0.68
N VAL A 28 -12.55 13.14 0.08
CA VAL A 28 -11.83 13.43 -1.15
C VAL A 28 -10.38 13.74 -0.80
N VAL A 29 -9.48 12.85 -1.20
CA VAL A 29 -8.05 13.06 -1.03
C VAL A 29 -7.44 13.52 -2.34
N THR A 30 -6.87 14.71 -2.32
CA THR A 30 -6.04 15.24 -3.41
C THR A 30 -4.60 14.79 -3.20
N LEU A 31 -4.10 14.00 -4.14
CA LEU A 31 -2.77 13.45 -4.18
C LEU A 31 -1.95 14.17 -5.26
N LEU A 32 -0.65 14.28 -5.05
CA LEU A 32 0.30 14.80 -6.02
C LEU A 32 1.37 13.74 -6.26
N ASP A 33 1.60 13.37 -7.51
CA ASP A 33 2.67 12.44 -7.88
C ASP A 33 4.02 13.16 -8.02
N GLU A 34 5.09 12.40 -8.29
CA GLU A 34 6.45 12.93 -8.47
C GLU A 34 6.62 13.75 -9.77
N ALA A 35 5.79 13.51 -10.78
CA ALA A 35 5.71 14.30 -12.01
C ALA A 35 4.92 15.61 -11.85
N GLY A 36 4.28 15.83 -10.69
CA GLY A 36 3.47 17.01 -10.41
C GLY A 36 2.03 16.92 -10.92
N GLU A 37 1.56 15.72 -11.28
CA GLU A 37 0.17 15.44 -11.63
C GLU A 37 -0.67 15.28 -10.37
N GLU A 38 -1.79 16.01 -10.33
CA GLU A 38 -2.75 15.92 -9.23
C GLU A 38 -3.78 14.83 -9.50
N LYS A 39 -4.00 13.97 -8.51
CA LYS A 39 -4.97 12.88 -8.57
C LYS A 39 -5.93 12.96 -7.40
N ARG A 40 -7.22 13.05 -7.67
CA ARG A 40 -8.27 13.06 -6.65
C ARG A 40 -8.87 11.67 -6.51
N VAL A 41 -8.96 11.19 -5.28
CA VAL A 41 -9.52 9.87 -4.97
C VAL A 41 -10.50 9.99 -3.80
N LYS A 42 -11.66 9.35 -3.92
CA LYS A 42 -12.67 9.28 -2.87
C LYS A 42 -12.48 7.99 -2.07
N MET A 43 -12.37 8.07 -0.74
CA MET A 43 -12.31 6.90 0.13
C MET A 43 -12.89 7.20 1.52
N PRO A 44 -13.21 6.19 2.34
CA PRO A 44 -13.75 6.41 3.68
C PRO A 44 -12.76 7.18 4.57
N ASP A 45 -13.25 8.17 5.31
CA ASP A 45 -12.46 8.94 6.28
C ASP A 45 -11.82 8.01 7.33
N GLN A 46 -12.61 7.04 7.82
CA GLN A 46 -12.18 6.04 8.80
C GLN A 46 -10.95 5.27 8.32
N LEU A 47 -10.83 5.01 7.01
CA LEU A 47 -9.65 4.34 6.46
C LEU A 47 -8.41 5.23 6.53
N LEU A 48 -8.55 6.54 6.34
CA LEU A 48 -7.44 7.48 6.48
C LEU A 48 -6.98 7.55 7.94
N TYR A 49 -7.93 7.57 8.88
CA TYR A 49 -7.65 7.53 10.32
C TYR A 49 -6.98 6.22 10.75
N ASP A 50 -7.52 5.06 10.37
CA ASP A 50 -6.97 3.73 10.68
C ASP A 50 -5.53 3.57 10.16
N ARG A 51 -5.24 4.16 9.00
CA ARG A 51 -3.92 4.12 8.35
C ARG A 51 -3.01 5.30 8.72
N GLU A 52 -3.46 6.17 9.62
CA GLU A 52 -2.76 7.37 10.09
C GLU A 52 -2.28 8.28 8.93
N ILE A 53 -3.07 8.42 7.87
CA ILE A 53 -2.74 9.22 6.67
C ILE A 53 -3.18 10.67 6.89
N ASN A 54 -2.22 11.60 6.85
CA ASN A 54 -2.47 13.03 6.99
C ASN A 54 -2.01 13.82 5.76
N GLU A 55 -2.42 15.09 5.67
CA GLU A 55 -1.89 16.01 4.68
C GLU A 55 -0.36 16.13 4.79
N GLY A 56 0.33 16.06 3.66
CA GLY A 56 1.78 16.03 3.56
C GLY A 56 2.41 14.63 3.66
N ASP A 57 1.67 13.60 4.08
CA ASP A 57 2.18 12.23 4.11
C ASP A 57 2.43 11.68 2.70
N GLN A 58 3.37 10.74 2.61
CA GLN A 58 3.54 9.94 1.41
C GLN A 58 2.71 8.67 1.50
N VAL A 59 1.95 8.40 0.45
CA VAL A 59 1.07 7.25 0.34
C VAL A 59 1.34 6.51 -0.97
N ILE A 60 0.93 5.24 -0.99
CA ILE A 60 0.95 4.37 -2.15
C ILE A 60 -0.41 3.69 -2.27
N PHE A 61 -0.76 3.24 -3.47
CA PHE A 61 -1.93 2.39 -3.66
C PHE A 61 -1.56 0.95 -3.34
N ASP A 62 -2.37 0.32 -2.50
CA ASP A 62 -2.32 -1.11 -2.22
C ASP A 62 -2.90 -1.94 -3.39
N GLU A 63 -2.76 -3.28 -3.34
CA GLU A 63 -3.33 -4.21 -4.31
C GLU A 63 -4.85 -4.04 -4.52
N ASN A 64 -5.57 -3.55 -3.51
CA ASN A 64 -7.01 -3.25 -3.58
C ASN A 64 -7.34 -1.83 -4.09
N GLY A 65 -6.35 -1.04 -4.49
CA GLY A 65 -6.53 0.36 -4.89
C GLY A 65 -6.84 1.31 -3.73
N LYS A 66 -6.61 0.88 -2.48
CA LYS A 66 -6.78 1.71 -1.27
C LYS A 66 -5.48 2.42 -0.91
N LEU A 67 -5.56 3.63 -0.36
CA LEU A 67 -4.35 4.37 0.04
C LEU A 67 -3.71 3.79 1.28
N GLN A 68 -2.42 3.52 1.21
CA GLN A 68 -1.62 3.05 2.32
C GLN A 68 -0.47 4.01 2.58
N LYS A 69 -0.26 4.35 3.85
CA LYS A 69 0.88 5.17 4.27
C LYS A 69 2.18 4.48 3.91
N ARG A 70 3.04 5.19 3.19
CA ARG A 70 4.37 4.70 2.80
C ARG A 70 5.16 4.38 4.05
N ILE A 71 5.70 3.16 4.11
CA ILE A 71 6.59 2.78 5.20
C ILE A 71 7.95 3.45 4.94
N ARG A 72 8.35 4.34 5.85
CA ARG A 72 9.70 4.94 5.88
C ARG A 72 10.41 4.42 7.13
N GLY A 73 11.62 3.87 6.98
CA GLY A 73 12.41 3.33 8.09
C GLY A 73 12.37 1.80 8.22
N ASP A 74 12.69 1.29 9.41
CA ASP A 74 12.81 -0.14 9.69
C ASP A 74 11.44 -0.82 9.74
N TRP A 75 11.10 -1.56 8.68
CA TRP A 75 9.80 -2.18 8.52
C TRP A 75 9.50 -3.26 9.57
N THR A 76 10.52 -3.77 10.28
CA THR A 76 10.34 -4.83 11.29
C THR A 76 9.54 -4.35 12.49
N GLU A 77 9.50 -3.04 12.75
CA GLU A 77 8.69 -2.46 13.84
C GLU A 77 7.19 -2.51 13.55
N ARG A 78 6.77 -2.41 12.28
CA ARG A 78 5.35 -2.54 11.88
C ARG A 78 4.86 -3.98 11.89
N CYS A 79 5.73 -4.95 11.59
CA CYS A 79 5.39 -6.38 11.68
C CYS A 79 5.04 -6.85 13.08
N LYS A 80 5.53 -6.18 14.13
CA LYS A 80 5.18 -6.51 15.52
C LYS A 80 3.77 -6.07 15.91
N LYS A 81 3.16 -5.13 15.17
CA LYS A 81 1.86 -4.51 15.50
C LYS A 81 0.70 -5.01 14.63
N ALA A 82 0.98 -5.48 13.42
CA ALA A 82 -0.05 -5.95 12.50
C ALA A 82 -0.21 -7.48 12.59
N ASN A 83 -1.46 -7.93 12.55
CA ASN A 83 -1.84 -9.34 12.42
C ASN A 83 -1.45 -9.83 11.01
N VAL A 84 -0.14 -10.03 10.76
CA VAL A 84 0.38 -10.42 9.45
C VAL A 84 -0.22 -11.78 9.09
N ASN A 85 -1.02 -11.82 8.03
CA ASN A 85 -1.56 -13.06 7.51
C ASN A 85 -0.43 -13.84 6.82
N THR A 86 0.22 -14.71 7.58
CA THR A 86 1.37 -15.50 7.14
C THR A 86 1.01 -16.47 6.01
N GLU A 87 -0.22 -16.96 5.96
CA GLU A 87 -0.68 -17.90 4.92
C GLU A 87 -0.74 -17.24 3.54
N GLU A 88 -1.29 -16.04 3.46
CA GLU A 88 -1.32 -15.27 2.21
C GLU A 88 0.09 -14.90 1.75
N PHE A 89 0.95 -14.50 2.69
CA PHE A 89 2.34 -14.19 2.40
C PHE A 89 3.10 -15.39 1.83
N VAL A 90 2.98 -16.57 2.46
CA VAL A 90 3.61 -17.81 1.98
C VAL A 90 3.07 -18.19 0.60
N SER A 91 1.75 -18.11 0.38
CA SER A 91 1.16 -18.42 -0.93
C SER A 91 1.67 -17.48 -2.03
N LYS A 92 1.80 -16.18 -1.74
CA LYS A 92 2.39 -15.18 -2.65
C LYS A 92 3.86 -15.52 -2.96
N MET A 93 4.65 -15.95 -1.96
CA MET A 93 6.04 -16.36 -2.18
C MET A 93 6.16 -17.63 -3.02
N GLU A 94 5.37 -18.66 -2.74
CA GLU A 94 5.37 -19.90 -3.51
C GLU A 94 4.95 -19.66 -4.97
N ALA A 95 3.94 -18.80 -5.18
CA ALA A 95 3.53 -18.41 -6.52
C ALA A 95 4.67 -17.70 -7.28
N LEU A 96 5.41 -16.79 -6.63
CA LEU A 96 6.58 -16.15 -7.23
C LEU A 96 7.70 -17.15 -7.54
N LYS A 97 8.01 -18.10 -6.63
CA LYS A 97 8.96 -19.19 -6.88
C LYS A 97 8.53 -20.08 -8.05
N ALA A 98 7.23 -20.30 -8.22
CA ALA A 98 6.68 -21.05 -9.34
C ALA A 98 6.62 -20.24 -10.66
N GLY A 99 7.16 -19.01 -10.69
CA GLY A 99 7.15 -18.14 -11.87
C GLY A 99 5.77 -17.55 -12.19
N LYS A 100 4.81 -17.61 -11.27
CA LYS A 100 3.48 -17.00 -11.45
C LYS A 100 3.56 -15.50 -11.18
N LYS A 101 2.79 -14.72 -11.95
CA LYS A 101 2.58 -13.30 -11.66
C LYS A 101 1.68 -13.16 -10.43
N VAL A 102 2.17 -12.47 -9.43
CA VAL A 102 1.44 -12.15 -8.19
C VAL A 102 1.22 -10.65 -8.15
N ASN A 103 0.01 -10.22 -7.80
CA ASN A 103 -0.30 -8.80 -7.61
C ASN A 103 0.21 -8.33 -6.24
N TRP A 104 1.52 -8.35 -6.05
CA TRP A 104 2.15 -7.93 -4.81
C TRP A 104 2.75 -6.54 -5.00
N ILE A 105 2.11 -5.56 -4.37
CA ILE A 105 2.57 -4.17 -4.40
C ILE A 105 3.60 -3.92 -3.29
N CYS A 106 4.73 -3.34 -3.68
CA CYS A 106 5.82 -3.02 -2.76
C CYS A 106 5.37 -1.91 -1.78
N PRO A 107 5.44 -2.15 -0.46
CA PRO A 107 4.99 -1.19 0.53
C PRO A 107 5.87 0.07 0.66
N PHE A 108 7.05 0.08 0.00
CA PHE A 108 8.00 1.18 0.06
C PHE A 108 7.87 2.18 -1.10
N CYS A 109 7.51 1.71 -2.29
CA CYS A 109 7.46 2.56 -3.50
C CYS A 109 6.16 2.39 -4.30
N GLY A 110 5.31 1.43 -3.94
CA GLY A 110 4.12 1.09 -4.70
C GLY A 110 4.44 0.52 -6.09
N GLY A 111 5.63 -0.07 -6.27
CA GLY A 111 6.02 -0.82 -7.46
C GLY A 111 5.59 -2.29 -7.36
N ASN A 112 5.83 -3.08 -8.39
CA ASN A 112 5.52 -4.51 -8.36
C ASN A 112 6.66 -5.31 -7.72
N VAL A 113 6.32 -6.25 -6.85
CA VAL A 113 7.25 -7.23 -6.30
C VAL A 113 7.27 -8.45 -7.21
N THR A 114 8.46 -8.82 -7.66
CA THR A 114 8.69 -9.92 -8.59
C THR A 114 9.84 -10.80 -8.11
N LEU A 115 9.95 -11.98 -8.72
CA LEU A 115 11.14 -12.80 -8.61
C LEU A 115 12.28 -12.11 -9.35
N LEU A 116 13.36 -11.76 -8.65
CA LEU A 116 14.51 -11.07 -9.22
C LEU A 116 15.63 -12.04 -9.58
N GLU A 117 15.89 -13.01 -8.70
CA GLU A 117 16.92 -14.02 -8.91
C GLU A 117 16.46 -15.34 -8.31
N GLN A 118 16.75 -16.44 -9.01
CA GLN A 118 16.45 -17.78 -8.54
C GLN A 118 17.64 -18.69 -8.87
N GLU A 119 18.48 -18.92 -7.87
CA GLU A 119 19.62 -19.83 -7.94
C GLU A 119 19.32 -21.12 -7.16
N SER A 120 20.17 -22.14 -7.35
CA SER A 120 20.06 -23.40 -6.60
C SER A 120 20.27 -23.22 -5.10
N SER A 121 21.02 -22.20 -4.68
CA SER A 121 21.34 -21.94 -3.26
C SER A 121 20.40 -20.93 -2.60
N HIS A 122 19.89 -19.94 -3.34
CA HIS A 122 19.03 -18.90 -2.80
C HIS A 122 18.05 -18.35 -3.84
N THR A 123 16.96 -17.79 -3.36
CA THR A 123 15.95 -17.09 -4.16
C THR A 123 15.82 -15.66 -3.66
N VAL A 124 15.87 -14.69 -4.56
CA VAL A 124 15.69 -13.27 -4.26
C VAL A 124 14.37 -12.78 -4.85
N ILE A 125 13.45 -12.43 -3.97
CA ILE A 125 12.20 -11.76 -4.32
C ILE A 125 12.34 -10.30 -3.93
N GLY A 126 11.94 -9.37 -4.80
CA GLY A 126 12.06 -7.96 -4.46
C GLY A 126 11.27 -7.06 -5.41
N CYS A 127 11.33 -5.76 -5.13
CA CYS A 127 10.75 -4.79 -6.03
C CYS A 127 11.75 -4.42 -7.13
N ASP A 128 11.28 -4.36 -8.37
CA ASP A 128 12.09 -3.86 -9.50
C ASP A 128 12.42 -2.37 -9.37
N SER A 129 11.52 -1.60 -8.75
CA SER A 129 11.60 -0.14 -8.68
C SER A 129 12.28 0.42 -7.42
N CYS A 130 12.65 -0.41 -6.43
CA CYS A 130 13.36 0.04 -5.23
C CYS A 130 14.23 -1.04 -4.59
N ASP A 131 14.98 -0.67 -3.55
CA ASP A 131 15.95 -1.54 -2.86
C ASP A 131 15.31 -2.60 -1.92
N MET A 132 14.04 -2.94 -2.14
CA MET A 132 13.41 -4.00 -1.35
C MET A 132 13.87 -5.37 -1.88
N ARG A 133 14.51 -6.16 -1.02
CA ARG A 133 14.99 -7.52 -1.31
C ARG A 133 14.65 -8.45 -0.16
N ILE A 134 14.13 -9.63 -0.49
CA ILE A 134 13.85 -10.74 0.43
C ILE A 134 14.65 -11.93 -0.09
N GLN A 135 15.66 -12.35 0.66
CA GLN A 135 16.47 -13.52 0.34
C GLN A 135 15.92 -14.74 1.10
N LEU A 136 15.72 -15.82 0.35
CA LEU A 136 15.28 -17.11 0.86
C LEU A 136 16.36 -18.13 0.56
N GLU A 137 16.89 -18.79 1.58
CA GLU A 137 17.80 -19.91 1.40
C GLU A 137 17.01 -21.14 0.94
N ASN A 138 17.49 -21.83 -0.10
CA ASN A 138 16.91 -23.08 -0.58
C ASN A 138 17.69 -24.22 0.10
N HIS A 139 17.11 -24.81 1.14
CA HIS A 139 17.67 -25.96 1.87
C HIS A 139 17.05 -27.28 1.41
#